data_AF-A0A0L8IGA9-F1
#
_entry.id   AF-A0A0L8IGA9-F1
#
_cell.length_a   1.000
_cell.length_b   1.000
_cell.length_c   1.000
_cell.angle_alpha   90.00
_cell.angle_beta   90.00
_cell.angle_gamma   90.00
#
_symmetry.space_group_name_H-M   'P 1'
#
loop_
_entity.id
_entity.type
_entity.pdbx_description
1 polymer ?
#
loop_
_entity_poly.entity_id
_entity_poly.type
_entity_poly.pdbx_seq_one_letter_code
_entity_poly.pdbx_strand_id
1 'polypeptide(L)'
;MAAYQKAKSNKLWRQHSYAMENEYEYFAVAAESFFHDIIRKDAKSTGGMNICKNQRICSDEMKARQFLRRHDPGIFYCLSYAFTDDRPWRISGLKPCMR
;
A
#
# COMPACT_ATOMS: atom_id res chain seq x y z
N MET A 1 -13.61 4.41 -6.71
CA MET A 1 -12.37 5.10 -7.20
C MET A 1 -11.79 4.42 -8.45
N ALA A 2 -11.25 5.17 -9.43
CA ALA A 2 -10.72 4.60 -10.69
C ALA A 2 -9.52 3.65 -10.49
N ALA A 3 -8.60 3.97 -9.57
CA ALA A 3 -7.46 3.11 -9.23
C ALA A 3 -7.91 1.75 -8.66
N TYR A 4 -8.93 1.72 -7.79
CA TYR A 4 -9.50 0.47 -7.25
C TYR A 4 -10.04 -0.44 -8.36
N GLN A 5 -10.82 0.12 -9.30
CA GLN A 5 -11.38 -0.68 -10.40
C GLN A 5 -10.27 -1.28 -11.29
N LYS A 6 -9.21 -0.50 -11.58
CA LYS A 6 -8.04 -0.96 -12.31
C LYS A 6 -7.26 -2.04 -11.54
N ALA A 7 -7.09 -1.87 -10.23
CA ALA A 7 -6.43 -2.86 -9.38
C ALA A 7 -7.20 -4.18 -9.33
N LYS A 8 -8.54 -4.10 -9.26
CA LYS A 8 -9.45 -5.26 -9.29
C LYS A 8 -9.39 -5.98 -10.64
N SER A 9 -9.56 -5.26 -11.75
CA SER A 9 -9.55 -5.85 -13.09
C SER A 9 -8.23 -6.54 -13.43
N ASN A 10 -7.11 -5.92 -13.04
CA ASN A 10 -5.77 -6.41 -13.34
C ASN A 10 -5.22 -7.36 -12.27
N LYS A 11 -6.02 -7.64 -11.22
CA LYS A 11 -5.63 -8.50 -10.09
C LYS A 11 -4.28 -8.08 -9.47
N LEU A 12 -4.06 -6.77 -9.36
CA LEU A 12 -2.84 -6.20 -8.76
C LEU A 12 -2.75 -6.52 -7.27
N TRP A 13 -3.87 -6.79 -6.62
CA TRP A 13 -3.94 -7.20 -5.23
C TRP A 13 -4.61 -8.56 -5.14
N ARG A 14 -4.38 -9.28 -4.04
CA ARG A 14 -5.07 -10.54 -3.79
C ARG A 14 -6.58 -10.29 -3.67
N GLN A 15 -7.37 -10.80 -4.61
CA GLN A 15 -8.78 -10.41 -4.78
C GLN A 15 -9.69 -10.76 -3.59
N HIS A 16 -9.36 -11.78 -2.80
CA HIS A 16 -10.12 -12.18 -1.61
C HIS A 16 -9.46 -11.72 -0.30
N SER A 17 -8.66 -10.64 -0.36
CA SER A 17 -8.13 -10.01 0.84
C SER A 17 -9.07 -8.92 1.36
N TYR A 18 -8.98 -8.62 2.65
CA TYR A 18 -9.64 -7.47 3.28
C TYR A 18 -9.45 -6.17 2.49
N ALA A 19 -8.20 -5.89 2.07
CA ALA A 19 -7.86 -4.72 1.25
C ALA A 19 -8.62 -4.62 -0.09
N MET A 20 -9.27 -5.69 -0.56
CA MET A 20 -10.02 -5.69 -1.82
C MET A 20 -11.54 -5.82 -1.62
N GLU A 21 -12.03 -5.86 -0.38
CA GLU A 21 -13.47 -5.92 -0.08
C GLU A 21 -14.23 -4.73 -0.67
N ASN A 22 -13.68 -3.53 -0.53
CA ASN A 22 -14.22 -2.31 -1.12
C ASN A 22 -13.10 -1.28 -1.37
N GLU A 23 -13.45 -0.16 -2.01
CA GLU A 23 -12.49 0.91 -2.35
C GLU A 23 -11.94 1.69 -1.15
N TYR A 24 -12.64 1.71 -0.02
CA TYR A 24 -12.19 2.38 1.19
C TYR A 24 -11.09 1.56 1.87
N GLU A 25 -11.26 0.24 1.98
CA GLU A 25 -10.23 -0.65 2.54
C GLU A 25 -9.00 -0.72 1.65
N TYR A 26 -9.20 -0.70 0.33
CA TYR A 26 -8.11 -0.59 -0.64
C TYR A 26 -7.27 0.66 -0.40
N PHE A 27 -7.91 1.82 -0.23
CA PHE A 27 -7.19 3.06 0.04
C PHE A 27 -6.52 3.04 1.42
N ALA A 28 -7.22 2.56 2.45
CA ALA A 28 -6.71 2.51 3.82
C ALA A 28 -5.46 1.63 3.91
N VAL A 29 -5.52 0.39 3.41
CA VAL A 29 -4.38 -0.53 3.42
C VAL A 29 -3.24 -0.02 2.52
N ALA A 30 -3.56 0.62 1.39
CA ALA A 30 -2.52 1.22 0.56
C ALA A 30 -1.79 2.36 1.29
N ALA A 31 -2.52 3.17 2.08
CA ALA A 31 -1.93 4.20 2.91
C ALA A 31 -1.04 3.60 4.02
N GLU A 32 -1.51 2.55 4.71
CA GLU A 32 -0.67 1.82 5.68
C GLU A 32 0.62 1.29 5.02
N SER A 33 0.52 0.73 3.81
CA SER A 33 1.68 0.31 3.00
C SER A 33 2.60 1.49 2.69
N PHE A 34 2.05 2.63 2.27
CA PHE A 34 2.80 3.82 1.86
C PHE A 34 3.58 4.48 3.00
N PHE A 35 3.07 4.39 4.23
CA PHE A 35 3.76 4.85 5.44
C PHE A 35 4.60 3.77 6.12
N HIS A 36 4.61 2.54 5.57
CA HIS A 36 5.27 1.39 6.19
C HIS A 36 4.76 1.14 7.62
N ASP A 37 3.45 1.30 7.80
CA ASP A 37 2.74 1.16 9.08
C ASP A 37 2.03 -0.22 9.23
N ILE A 38 2.20 -1.10 8.24
CA ILE A 38 1.58 -2.42 8.29
C ILE A 38 2.33 -3.33 9.27
N ILE A 39 1.74 -3.51 10.46
CA ILE A 39 2.21 -4.46 11.49
C ILE A 39 1.83 -5.92 11.12
N ARG A 40 0.83 -6.09 10.25
CA ARG A 40 0.25 -7.40 9.88
C ARG A 40 1.06 -8.06 8.78
N LYS A 41 1.48 -9.30 8.96
CA LYS A 41 2.33 -10.01 7.98
C LYS A 41 1.53 -10.76 6.90
N ASP A 42 0.21 -10.78 6.98
CA ASP A 42 -0.62 -11.67 6.18
C ASP A 42 -1.15 -10.99 4.91
N ALA A 43 -0.96 -11.66 3.78
CA ALA A 43 -1.54 -11.24 2.51
C ALA A 43 -3.08 -11.35 2.46
N LYS A 44 -3.72 -11.96 3.47
CA LYS A 44 -5.18 -12.00 3.60
C LYS A 44 -5.74 -10.65 4.02
N SER A 45 -5.01 -9.88 4.83
CA SER A 45 -5.43 -8.54 5.22
C SER A 45 -4.93 -7.50 4.21
N THR A 46 -3.64 -7.59 3.86
CA THR A 46 -2.92 -6.50 3.18
C THR A 46 -3.03 -6.52 1.66
N GLY A 47 -3.68 -7.54 1.10
CA GLY A 47 -3.66 -7.84 -0.33
C GLY A 47 -2.27 -8.12 -0.90
N GLY A 48 -1.26 -8.27 -0.04
CA GLY A 48 0.15 -8.48 -0.40
C GLY A 48 0.95 -7.18 -0.53
N MET A 49 0.38 -6.00 -0.29
CA MET A 49 1.06 -4.73 -0.58
C MET A 49 2.13 -4.30 0.42
N ASN A 50 2.27 -5.02 1.52
CA ASN A 50 3.40 -4.87 2.44
C ASN A 50 4.54 -5.85 2.15
N ILE A 51 4.33 -6.80 1.23
CA ILE A 51 5.27 -7.89 0.96
C ILE A 51 6.14 -7.51 -0.23
N CYS A 52 7.36 -7.08 0.09
CA CYS A 52 8.42 -6.81 -0.87
C CYS A 52 9.12 -8.10 -1.35
N LYS A 53 10.29 -7.96 -1.98
CA LYS A 53 11.11 -9.06 -2.52
C LYS A 53 11.30 -10.22 -1.52
N ASN A 54 11.30 -11.45 -2.04
CA ASN A 54 11.48 -12.69 -1.27
C ASN A 54 10.39 -12.95 -0.21
N GLN A 55 9.17 -12.48 -0.45
CA GLN A 55 8.03 -12.65 0.47
C GLN A 55 8.26 -12.06 1.87
N ARG A 56 9.18 -11.10 1.99
CA ARG A 56 9.45 -10.39 3.25
C ARG A 56 8.71 -9.07 3.27
N ILE A 57 8.31 -8.64 4.46
CA ILE A 57 7.80 -7.28 4.65
C ILE A 57 8.85 -6.30 4.14
N CYS A 58 8.41 -5.24 3.46
CA CYS A 58 9.28 -4.15 3.07
C CYS A 58 10.09 -3.66 4.28
N SER A 59 11.37 -3.32 4.10
CA SER A 59 12.24 -3.01 5.26
C SER A 59 12.10 -1.59 5.79
N ASP A 60 11.49 -0.71 5.01
CA ASP A 60 11.39 0.72 5.28
C ASP A 60 10.33 1.37 4.38
N GLU A 61 9.97 2.61 4.71
CA GLU A 61 9.01 3.45 3.99
C GLU A 61 9.39 3.63 2.52
N MET A 62 10.68 3.82 2.20
CA MET A 62 11.14 3.96 0.82
C MET A 62 10.86 2.71 -0.01
N LYS A 63 11.20 1.53 0.50
CA LYS A 63 10.99 0.27 -0.22
C LYS A 63 9.52 -0.06 -0.35
N ALA A 64 8.71 0.25 0.66
CA ALA A 64 7.26 0.08 0.59
C ALA A 64 6.65 0.97 -0.50
N ARG A 65 7.02 2.26 -0.54
CA ARG A 65 6.61 3.19 -1.60
C ARG A 65 7.09 2.78 -2.98
N GLN A 66 8.33 2.32 -3.11
CA GLN A 66 8.86 1.81 -4.39
C GLN A 66 8.16 0.52 -4.84
N PHE A 67 7.77 -0.34 -3.91
CA PHE A 67 6.97 -1.53 -4.22
C PHE A 67 5.59 -1.11 -4.73
N LEU A 68 4.89 -0.25 -3.99
CA LEU A 68 3.57 0.25 -4.36
C LEU A 68 3.60 0.97 -5.72
N ARG A 69 4.59 1.84 -5.97
CA ARG A 69 4.77 2.52 -7.27
C ARG A 69 4.91 1.55 -8.44
N ARG A 70 5.62 0.43 -8.26
CA ARG A 70 5.83 -0.56 -9.32
C ARG A 70 4.62 -1.46 -9.53
N HIS A 71 3.94 -1.81 -8.45
CA HIS A 71 2.87 -2.81 -8.48
C HIS A 71 1.51 -2.20 -8.78
N ASP A 72 1.22 -1.05 -8.18
CA ASP A 72 -0.02 -0.29 -8.37
C ASP A 72 0.30 1.21 -8.45
N PRO A 73 0.76 1.69 -9.62
CA PRO A 73 1.11 3.10 -9.79
C PRO A 73 -0.08 4.04 -9.61
N GLY A 74 -1.32 3.56 -9.84
CA GLY A 74 -2.53 4.37 -9.71
C GLY A 74 -2.72 4.87 -8.28
N ILE A 75 -2.76 3.95 -7.32
CA ILE A 75 -2.90 4.32 -5.91
C ILE A 75 -1.65 5.02 -5.37
N PHE A 76 -0.46 4.65 -5.84
CA PHE A 76 0.76 5.36 -5.46
C PHE A 76 0.68 6.86 -5.74
N TYR A 77 0.23 7.25 -6.94
CA TYR A 77 0.08 8.67 -7.28
C TYR A 77 -1.03 9.35 -6.48
N CYS A 78 -2.16 8.67 -6.21
CA CYS A 78 -3.20 9.20 -5.33
C CYS A 78 -2.67 9.50 -3.92
N LEU A 79 -1.87 8.60 -3.34
CA LEU A 79 -1.29 8.77 -2.01
C LEU A 79 -0.17 9.83 -1.99
N SER A 80 0.65 9.86 -3.04
CA SER A 80 1.68 10.88 -3.25
C SER A 80 1.07 12.29 -3.22
N TYR A 81 -0.01 12.48 -3.97
CA TYR A 81 -0.77 13.72 -3.99
C TYR A 81 -1.39 14.04 -2.62
N ALA A 82 -2.11 13.07 -2.03
CA ALA A 82 -2.87 13.28 -0.81
C ALA A 82 -1.99 13.55 0.44
N PHE A 83 -0.85 12.87 0.55
CA PHE A 83 -0.06 12.86 1.79
C PHE A 83 1.30 13.54 1.69
N THR A 84 1.81 13.77 0.48
CA THR A 84 3.18 14.28 0.32
C THR A 84 3.29 15.48 -0.62
N ASP A 85 2.18 16.02 -1.13
CA ASP A 85 2.20 17.12 -2.11
C ASP A 85 3.14 16.80 -3.29
N ASP A 86 2.98 15.57 -3.82
CA ASP A 86 3.80 15.00 -4.88
C ASP A 86 5.32 14.91 -4.59
N ARG A 87 5.69 14.86 -3.31
CA ARG A 87 7.05 14.59 -2.83
C ARG A 87 7.12 13.23 -2.13
N PRO A 88 6.85 12.10 -2.82
CA PRO A 88 6.69 10.78 -2.20
C PRO A 88 8.00 10.18 -1.66
N TRP A 89 9.13 10.87 -1.80
CA TRP A 89 10.41 10.44 -1.22
C TRP A 89 10.77 11.21 0.05
N ARG A 90 9.94 12.19 0.44
CA ARG A 90 9.98 12.79 1.77
C ARG A 90 9.42 11.78 2.76
N ILE A 91 10.31 11.21 3.56
CA ILE A 91 9.95 10.20 4.55
C ILE A 91 9.13 10.85 5.66
N SER A 92 8.02 10.21 6.03
CA SER A 92 7.10 10.70 7.04
C SER A 92 7.69 10.56 8.45
N GLY A 93 8.46 9.50 8.68
CA GLY A 93 8.95 9.14 10.01
C GLY A 93 7.85 8.67 10.96
N LEU A 94 6.64 8.39 10.43
CA LEU A 94 5.57 7.80 11.20
C LEU A 94 6.00 6.42 11.71
N LYS A 95 5.59 6.12 12.93
CA LYS A 95 5.80 4.82 13.55
C LYS A 95 4.44 4.21 13.86
N PRO A 96 4.31 2.89 13.73
CA PRO A 96 3.12 2.21 14.21
C PRO A 96 2.83 2.57 15.65
N CYS A 97 1.55 2.90 15.89
CA CYS A 97 1.06 3.08 17.25
C CYS A 97 1.20 1.73 17.96
N MET A 98 2.15 1.64 18.90
CA MET A 98 2.32 0.46 19.72
C MET A 98 1.21 0.46 20.78
N ARG A 99 0.39 -0.60 20.75
CA ARG A 99 -0.59 -0.89 21.80
C ARG A 99 0.09 -1.42 23.05
#